data_AF-A0A9P4LBH6-F1
#
_entry.id   AF-A0A9P4LBH6-F1
#
_cell.length_a   1.000
_cell.length_b   1.000
_cell.length_c   1.000
_cell.angle_alpha   90.00
_cell.angle_beta   90.00
_cell.angle_gamma   90.00
#
_symmetry.space_group_name_H-M   'P 1'
#
loop_
_entity.id
_entity.type
_entity.pdbx_description
1 polymer ?
#
loop_
_entity_poly.entity_id
_entity_poly.type
_entity_poly.pdbx_seq_one_letter_code
_entity_poly.pdbx_strand_id
1 'polypeptide(L)' 'PSATPGLKISPDATCGGKTGYTCLGSKFGNCCSQYGWCGTTTAYCGAGCQTKSGTC' A
#
# COMPACT_ATOMS: atom_id res chain seq x y z
N PRO A 1 14.49 -11.94 -3.25
CA PRO A 1 14.07 -10.55 -3.51
C PRO A 1 12.80 -10.25 -2.72
N SER A 2 12.86 -9.18 -1.94
CA SER A 2 12.09 -8.89 -0.73
C SER A 2 10.58 -8.71 -0.93
N ALA A 3 9.81 -9.79 -0.77
CA ALA A 3 8.46 -9.70 -0.21
C ALA A 3 8.65 -9.77 1.30
N THR A 4 8.46 -8.67 2.03
CA THR A 4 8.46 -8.75 3.49
C THR A 4 7.26 -9.61 3.89
N PRO A 5 7.46 -10.81 4.49
CA PRO A 5 6.36 -11.69 4.83
C PRO A 5 5.56 -11.05 5.96
N GLY A 6 4.28 -10.77 5.75
CA GLY A 6 3.37 -10.41 6.86
C GLY A 6 2.72 -9.02 6.82
N LEU A 7 2.72 -8.30 5.69
CA LEU A 7 1.88 -7.11 5.59
C LEU A 7 0.39 -7.51 5.58
N LYS A 8 -0.37 -7.05 6.58
CA LYS A 8 -1.82 -7.31 6.72
C LYS A 8 -2.61 -6.39 5.79
N ILE A 9 -3.75 -6.83 5.27
CA ILE A 9 -4.67 -5.93 4.55
C ILE A 9 -5.00 -4.74 5.44
N SER A 10 -4.87 -3.55 4.87
CA SER A 10 -5.16 -2.32 5.58
C SER A 10 -6.65 -2.23 5.96
N PRO A 11 -6.99 -2.07 7.25
CA PRO A 11 -8.36 -1.84 7.70
C PRO A 11 -8.76 -0.35 7.64
N ASP A 12 -7.80 0.56 7.69
CA ASP A 12 -8.00 2.01 7.85
C ASP A 12 -7.41 2.83 6.69
N ALA A 13 -7.13 2.18 5.56
CA ALA A 13 -6.43 2.75 4.41
C ALA A 13 -4.96 3.14 4.65
N THR A 14 -4.33 2.73 5.76
CA THR A 14 -2.89 2.93 5.98
C THR A 14 -2.03 1.82 5.37
N CYS A 15 -0.83 2.12 4.92
CA CYS A 15 0.06 1.13 4.31
C CYS A 15 1.53 1.45 4.50
N GLY A 16 2.38 0.46 4.27
CA GLY A 16 3.83 0.59 4.34
C GLY A 16 4.47 -0.29 5.40
N GLY A 17 5.78 -0.48 5.27
CA GLY A 17 6.56 -1.30 6.22
C GLY A 17 6.58 -0.76 7.65
N LYS A 18 6.26 0.53 7.86
CA LYS A 18 6.16 1.15 9.19
C LYS A 18 4.92 0.68 9.96
N THR A 19 3.80 0.52 9.27
CA THR A 19 2.54 0.09 9.89
C THR A 19 2.34 -1.42 9.80
N GLY A 20 3.06 -2.08 8.89
CA GLY A 20 2.85 -3.50 8.63
C GLY A 20 1.58 -3.77 7.83
N TYR A 21 1.04 -2.77 7.13
CA TYR A 21 -0.17 -2.90 6.32
C TYR A 21 0.10 -2.80 4.82
N THR A 22 -0.73 -3.50 4.04
CA THR A 22 -0.74 -3.49 2.58
C THR A 22 -2.09 -3.05 2.06
N CYS A 23 -2.06 -2.35 0.94
CA CYS A 23 -3.24 -1.97 0.18
C CYS A 23 -3.74 -3.11 -0.72
N LEU A 24 -2.89 -4.08 -1.05
CA LEU A 24 -3.25 -5.23 -1.88
C LEU A 24 -4.42 -6.01 -1.26
N GLY A 25 -5.57 -6.00 -1.93
CA GLY A 25 -6.80 -6.66 -1.48
C GLY A 25 -7.64 -5.83 -0.51
N SER A 26 -7.26 -4.57 -0.26
CA SER A 26 -8.06 -3.65 0.56
C SER A 26 -9.16 -2.99 -0.25
N LYS A 27 -10.30 -2.69 0.40
CA LYS A 27 -11.46 -2.03 -0.21
C LYS A 27 -11.16 -0.59 -0.65
N PHE A 28 -10.14 0.05 -0.06
CA PHE A 28 -9.72 1.41 -0.37
C PHE A 28 -8.94 1.52 -1.69
N GLY A 29 -8.38 0.40 -2.15
CA GLY A 29 -7.54 0.34 -3.34
C GLY A 29 -6.25 -0.40 -3.08
N ASN A 30 -5.60 -0.81 -4.17
CA ASN A 30 -4.42 -1.65 -4.09
C ASN A 30 -3.10 -0.86 -4.06
N CYS A 31 -3.13 0.45 -4.34
CA CYS A 31 -1.92 1.26 -4.42
C CYS A 31 -1.60 1.91 -3.08
N CYS A 32 -0.34 1.81 -2.67
CA CYS A 32 0.14 2.46 -1.46
C CYS A 32 0.91 3.73 -1.82
N SER A 33 0.39 4.90 -1.48
CA SER A 33 1.06 6.18 -1.66
C SER A 33 2.37 6.27 -0.85
N GLN A 34 3.29 7.15 -1.27
CA GLN A 34 4.48 7.54 -0.48
C GLN A 34 4.13 8.04 0.93
N TYR A 35 2.93 8.59 1.12
CA TYR A 35 2.44 9.06 2.40
C TYR A 35 1.94 7.93 3.32
N GLY A 36 1.98 6.67 2.86
CA GLY A 36 1.49 5.52 3.63
C GLY A 36 -0.03 5.37 3.62
N TRP A 37 -0.67 5.75 2.51
CA TRP A 37 -2.13 5.68 2.33
C TRP A 37 -2.54 4.85 1.11
N CYS A 38 -3.60 4.08 1.26
CA CYS A 38 -4.19 3.25 0.23
C CYS A 38 -5.15 4.04 -0.65
N GLY A 39 -5.03 3.82 -1.96
CA GLY A 39 -5.97 4.34 -2.93
C GLY A 39 -5.87 3.59 -4.27
N THR A 40 -6.68 4.01 -5.22
CA THR A 40 -6.69 3.49 -6.60
C THR A 40 -6.34 4.54 -7.65
N THR A 41 -6.24 5.80 -7.25
CA THR A 41 -5.98 6.91 -8.17
C THR A 41 -4.50 7.04 -8.48
N THR A 42 -4.15 7.67 -9.60
CA THR A 42 -2.77 7.95 -10.00
C THR A 42 -1.97 8.74 -8.95
N ALA A 43 -2.61 9.50 -8.06
CA ALA A 43 -1.92 10.14 -6.93
C ALA A 43 -1.38 9.12 -5.90
N TYR A 44 -2.02 7.94 -5.79
CA TYR A 44 -1.65 6.84 -4.90
C TYR A 44 -0.78 5.80 -5.62
N CYS A 45 -1.10 5.51 -6.89
CA CYS A 45 -0.39 4.53 -7.73
C CYS A 45 0.78 5.13 -8.54
N GLY A 46 0.88 6.45 -8.60
CA GLY A 46 1.86 7.16 -9.42
C GLY A 46 3.18 7.39 -8.69
N ALA A 47 3.79 8.56 -8.93
CA ALA A 47 5.12 8.87 -8.40
C ALA A 47 5.14 8.80 -6.86
N GLY A 48 6.00 7.93 -6.33
CA GLY A 48 6.14 7.69 -4.90
C GLY A 48 5.34 6.50 -4.37
N CYS A 49 4.59 5.79 -5.21
CA CYS A 49 3.89 4.59 -4.78
C CYS A 49 4.85 3.51 -4.24
N GLN A 50 4.52 2.97 -3.07
CA GLN A 50 5.26 1.93 -2.35
C GLN A 50 4.87 0.54 -2.88
N THR A 51 5.57 0.09 -3.91
CA THR A 51 5.39 -1.24 -4.53
C THR A 51 5.56 -2.42 -3.56
N LYS A 52 6.21 -2.20 -2.41
CA LYS A 52 6.36 -3.22 -1.36
C LYS A 52 5.07 -3.47 -0.55
N SER A 53 4.17 -2.50 -0.52
CA SER A 53 2.95 -2.48 0.31
C SER A 53 1.70 -2.15 -0.50
N GLY A 54 1.78 -2.24 -1.82
CA GLY A 54 0.69 -2.03 -2.76
C GLY A 54 1.14 -2.29 -4.19
N THR A 55 0.18 -2.33 -5.11
CA THR A 55 0.44 -2.40 -6.55
C THR A 55 0.53 -0.98 -7.10
N CYS A 56 1.71 -0.64 -7.60
CA CYS A 56 1.94 0.46 -8.54
C CYS A 56 2.15 -0.23 -9.90
#